data_AF-A0A349M6X3-F1
#
_entry.id   AF-A0A349M6X3-F1
#
_cell.length_a   1.000
_cell.length_b   1.000
_cell.length_c   1.000
_cell.angle_alpha   90.00
_cell.angle_beta   90.00
_cell.angle_gamma   90.00
#
_symmetry.space_group_name_H-M   'P 1'
#
loop_
_entity.id
_entity.type
_entity.pdbx_description
1 polymer ?
#
loop_
_entity_poly.entity_id
_entity_poly.type
_entity_poly.pdbx_seq_one_letter_code
_entity_poly.pdbx_strand_id
1 'polypeptide(L)' 'EPPSVADLAARFRGEDEDIYRWLMFGNLYDMLAEYFESDYLRAAFAGQGVIGSFIGPKTPGSVYVMWHHMFG' A
#
# COMPACT_ATOMS: atom_id res chain seq x y z
N GLU A 1 5.75 -24.14 -12.04
CA GLU A 1 5.12 -23.80 -10.75
C GLU A 1 5.00 -22.28 -10.64
N PRO A 2 4.04 -21.75 -9.85
CA PRO A 2 4.04 -20.33 -9.52
C PRO A 2 5.34 -19.94 -8.78
N PRO A 3 5.86 -18.72 -8.94
CA PRO A 3 7.02 -18.26 -8.21
C PRO A 3 6.75 -18.19 -6.71
N SER A 4 7.78 -18.45 -5.89
CA SER A 4 7.70 -18.23 -4.44
C SER A 4 7.66 -16.74 -4.09
N VAL A 5 7.31 -16.42 -2.84
CA VAL A 5 7.38 -15.04 -2.32
C VAL A 5 8.82 -14.50 -2.40
N ALA A 6 9.82 -15.35 -2.14
CA ALA A 6 11.23 -14.98 -2.26
C ALA A 6 11.61 -14.68 -3.72
N ASP A 7 11.12 -15.49 -4.67
CA ASP A 7 11.35 -15.24 -6.11
C ASP A 7 10.71 -13.95 -6.58
N LEU A 8 9.54 -13.59 -6.02
CA LEU A 8 8.88 -12.31 -6.28
C LEU A 8 9.67 -11.16 -5.68
N ALA A 9 10.05 -11.23 -4.40
CA ALA A 9 10.82 -10.19 -3.73
C ALA A 9 12.14 -9.89 -4.45
N ALA A 10 12.87 -10.93 -4.89
CA ALA A 10 14.14 -10.80 -5.59
C ALA A 10 14.07 -10.05 -6.94
N ARG A 11 12.86 -9.84 -7.49
CA ARG A 11 12.64 -9.06 -8.72
C ARG A 11 12.63 -7.55 -8.48
N PHE A 12 12.32 -7.12 -7.27
CA PHE A 12 12.33 -5.71 -6.86
C PHE A 12 13.68 -5.43 -6.20
N ARG A 13 14.43 -4.47 -6.72
CA ARG A 13 15.79 -4.15 -6.24
C ARG A 13 16.02 -2.64 -6.21
N GLY A 14 16.85 -2.18 -5.28
CA GLY A 14 17.15 -0.76 -5.16
C GLY A 14 15.91 0.03 -4.76
N GLU A 15 15.56 1.07 -5.52
CA GLU A 15 14.43 1.95 -5.22
C GLU A 15 13.07 1.22 -5.23
N ASP A 16 12.96 0.10 -5.96
CA ASP A 16 11.73 -0.68 -6.08
C ASP A 16 11.41 -1.54 -4.85
N GLU A 17 12.38 -1.76 -3.94
CA GLU A 17 12.20 -2.60 -2.75
C GLU A 17 11.14 -2.02 -1.80
N ASP A 18 11.08 -0.70 -1.69
CA ASP A 18 10.13 -0.03 -0.82
C ASP A 18 8.71 -0.06 -1.40
N ILE A 19 8.59 0.03 -2.73
CA ILE A 19 7.33 -0.18 -3.44
C ILE A 19 6.82 -1.60 -3.18
N TYR A 20 7.69 -2.61 -3.31
CA TYR A 20 7.33 -4.01 -3.01
C TYR A 20 6.87 -4.19 -1.56
N ARG A 21 7.61 -3.61 -0.61
CA ARG A 21 7.25 -3.66 0.81
C ARG A 21 5.85 -3.09 1.06
N TRP A 22 5.56 -1.91 0.54
CA TRP A 22 4.26 -1.27 0.68
C TRP A 22 3.12 -2.05 0.00
N LEU A 23 3.35 -2.51 -1.24
CA LEU A 23 2.38 -3.26 -2.02
C LEU A 23 1.94 -4.54 -1.31
N MET A 24 2.91 -5.30 -0.77
CA MET A 24 2.67 -6.64 -0.25
C MET A 24 2.26 -6.65 1.23
N PHE A 25 2.83 -5.76 2.05
CA PHE A 25 2.75 -5.87 3.51
C PHE A 25 2.31 -4.58 4.20
N GLY A 26 2.31 -3.46 3.48
CA GLY A 26 2.00 -2.16 4.05
C GLY A 26 0.51 -1.87 4.21
N ASN A 27 0.20 -0.89 5.07
CA ASN A 27 -1.15 -0.35 5.23
C ASN A 27 -1.17 1.17 4.97
N LEU A 28 -2.32 1.67 4.53
CA LEU A 28 -2.46 3.05 4.06
C LEU A 28 -2.22 4.07 5.17
N TYR A 29 -2.60 3.75 6.42
CA TYR A 29 -2.42 4.65 7.55
C TYR A 29 -0.94 4.97 7.79
N ASP A 30 -0.08 3.96 7.87
CA ASP A 30 1.35 4.15 8.10
C ASP A 30 2.02 4.81 6.88
N MET A 31 1.62 4.43 5.66
CA MET A 31 2.15 5.04 4.44
C MET A 31 1.86 6.54 4.41
N LEU A 32 0.63 6.97 4.68
CA LEU A 32 0.27 8.38 4.69
C LEU A 32 0.95 9.17 5.82
N ALA A 33 1.33 8.51 6.92
CA ALA A 33 2.04 9.15 8.01
C ALA A 33 3.48 9.56 7.63
N GLU A 34 4.09 8.92 6.62
CA GLU A 34 5.41 9.30 6.09
C GLU A 34 5.37 10.58 5.26
N TYR A 35 4.22 10.93 4.67
CA TYR A 35 4.09 12.08 3.77
C TYR A 35 3.31 13.26 4.37
N PHE A 36 2.40 12.99 5.31
CA PHE A 36 1.52 14.01 5.88
C PHE A 36 1.55 13.95 7.40
N GLU A 37 1.66 15.12 8.04
CA GLU A 37 1.47 15.26 9.50
C GLU A 37 -0.01 15.44 9.88
N SER A 38 -0.79 16.08 9.00
CA SER A 38 -2.19 16.43 9.25
C SER A 38 -3.12 15.22 9.14
N ASP A 39 -3.81 14.90 10.22
CA ASP A 39 -4.82 13.84 10.23
C ASP A 39 -5.99 14.13 9.29
N TYR A 40 -6.30 15.40 9.01
CA TYR A 40 -7.33 15.76 8.03
C TYR A 40 -6.93 15.38 6.60
N LEU A 41 -5.65 15.59 6.24
CA LEU A 41 -5.14 15.18 4.93
C LEU A 41 -5.10 13.65 4.83
N ARG A 42 -4.60 12.96 5.88
CA ARG A 42 -4.61 11.49 5.93
C ARG A 42 -6.04 10.93 5.78
N ALA A 43 -7.02 11.51 6.47
CA ALA A 43 -8.41 11.11 6.40
C ALA A 43 -9.02 11.33 5.00
N ALA A 44 -8.64 12.40 4.30
CA ALA A 44 -9.10 12.66 2.93
C ALA A 44 -8.66 11.56 1.94
N PHE A 45 -7.50 10.92 2.16
CA PHE A 45 -7.01 9.80 1.35
C PHE A 45 -7.49 8.43 1.84
N ALA A 46 -7.94 8.29 3.09
CA ALA A 46 -8.29 7.00 3.69
C ALA A 46 -9.32 6.20 2.87
N GLY A 47 -10.28 6.89 2.22
CA GLY A 47 -11.29 6.25 1.38
C GLY A 47 -10.70 5.49 0.18
N GLN A 48 -9.59 5.97 -0.39
CA GLN A 48 -8.96 5.36 -1.57
C GLN A 48 -8.38 3.97 -1.29
N GLY A 49 -7.91 3.73 -0.06
CA GLY A 49 -7.35 2.43 0.34
C GLY A 49 -8.36 1.42 0.86
N VAL A 50 -9.65 1.77 0.90
CA VAL A 50 -10.71 0.88 1.41
C VAL A 50 -11.90 0.74 0.48
N ILE A 51 -12.08 1.63 -0.50
CA ILE A 51 -13.23 1.59 -1.40
C ILE A 51 -13.33 0.23 -2.10
N GLY A 52 -14.53 -0.37 -2.07
CA GLY A 52 -14.79 -1.69 -2.65
C GLY A 52 -14.18 -2.88 -1.89
N SER A 53 -13.45 -2.63 -0.80
CA SER A 53 -12.83 -3.65 0.03
C SER A 53 -13.37 -3.58 1.46
N PHE A 54 -13.82 -4.68 2.02
CA PHE A 54 -14.40 -4.72 3.37
C PHE A 54 -13.30 -4.71 4.46
N ILE A 55 -12.37 -3.75 4.36
CA ILE A 55 -11.20 -3.60 5.23
C ILE A 55 -11.05 -2.15 5.73
N GLY A 56 -10.22 -1.96 6.76
CA GLY A 56 -9.87 -0.64 7.27
C GLY A 56 -8.52 -0.13 6.72
N PRO A 57 -8.21 1.17 6.86
CA PRO A 57 -6.96 1.77 6.37
C PRO A 57 -5.69 1.27 7.08
N LYS A 58 -5.84 0.60 8.23
CA LYS A 58 -4.73 -0.06 8.97
C LYS A 58 -4.55 -1.53 8.60
N THR A 59 -5.39 -2.08 7.71
CA THR A 59 -5.26 -3.46 7.25
C THR A 59 -4.15 -3.55 6.19
N PRO A 60 -3.22 -4.52 6.29
CA PRO A 60 -2.24 -4.78 5.23
C PRO A 60 -2.92 -4.97 3.86
N GLY A 61 -2.34 -4.36 2.82
CA GLY A 61 -2.89 -4.35 1.46
C GLY A 61 -3.79 -3.15 1.14
N SER A 62 -4.16 -2.32 2.12
CA SER A 62 -4.90 -1.08 1.84
C SER A 62 -4.11 -0.06 0.99
N VAL A 63 -2.77 -0.12 1.01
CA VAL A 63 -1.93 0.66 0.07
C VAL A 63 -2.12 0.17 -1.36
N TYR A 64 -2.13 -1.15 -1.58
CA TYR A 64 -2.39 -1.73 -2.90
C TYR A 64 -3.74 -1.25 -3.46
N VAL A 65 -4.79 -1.24 -2.64
CA VAL A 65 -6.12 -0.75 -3.04
C VAL A 65 -6.05 0.72 -3.49
N MET A 66 -5.37 1.58 -2.72
CA MET A 66 -5.18 2.99 -3.11
C MET A 66 -4.44 3.12 -4.44
N TRP A 67 -3.30 2.43 -4.58
CA TRP A 67 -2.48 2.53 -5.79
C TRP A 67 -3.19 1.99 -7.02
N HIS A 68 -3.95 0.90 -6.89
CA HIS A 68 -4.78 0.39 -7.97
C HIS A 68 -5.81 1.43 -8.44
N HIS A 69 -6.49 2.13 -7.53
CA HIS A 69 -7.43 3.18 -7.93
C HIS A 69 -6.76 4.41 -8.56
N MET A 70 -5.52 4.70 -8.16
CA MET A 70 -4.80 5.88 -8.65
C MET A 70 -4.15 5.66 -10.02
N PHE A 71 -3.70 4.45 -10.32
CA PHE A 71 -2.98 4.13 -11.56
C PHE A 71 -3.81 3.33 -12.59
N GLY A 72 -4.89 2.65 -12.17
CA GLY A 72 -5.69 1.75 -12.99
C GLY A 72 -5.20 0.30 -12.94
#